data_AF-Q95JB2-F1
#
_entry.id   AF-Q95JB2-F1
#
_cell.length_a   1.000
_cell.length_b   1.000
_cell.length_c   1.000
_cell.angle_alpha   90.00
_cell.angle_beta   90.00
_cell.angle_gamma   90.00
#
_symmetry.space_group_name_H-M   'P 1'
#
loop_
_entity.id
_entity.type
_entity.pdbx_description
1 polymer ?
#
loop_
_entity_poly.entity_id
_entity_poly.type
_entity_poly.pdbx_seq_one_letter_code
_entity_poly.pdbx_strand_id
1 'polypeptide(L)'
;ISQQDLVHMAIQIACGMSYLARREVIHKDLAARNCVIDDTLQVQITDNALSRDLFPMDYHCLGDNENRPVRWMALESLVNNEFSSASDVWA
;
A
#
# COMPACT_ATOMS: atom_id res chain seq x y z
N ILE A 1 -2.60 19.00 -12.12
CA ILE A 1 -1.89 17.71 -12.05
C ILE A 1 -1.22 17.47 -13.39
N SER A 2 0.08 17.72 -13.46
CA SER A 2 0.97 17.37 -14.57
C SER A 2 1.57 15.97 -14.37
N GLN A 3 2.24 15.40 -15.38
CA GLN A 3 3.01 14.17 -15.20
C GLN A 3 4.15 14.34 -14.18
N GLN A 4 4.73 15.54 -14.10
CA GLN A 4 5.75 15.87 -13.09
C GLN A 4 5.16 15.83 -11.68
N ASP A 5 3.91 16.26 -11.51
CA ASP A 5 3.20 16.18 -10.23
C ASP A 5 2.98 14.71 -9.82
N LEU A 6 2.61 13.84 -10.78
CA LEU A 6 2.46 12.40 -10.53
C LEU A 6 3.77 11.75 -10.09
N VAL A 7 4.88 12.07 -10.76
CA VAL A 7 6.22 11.59 -10.37
C VAL A 7 6.61 12.12 -8.98
N HIS A 8 6.30 13.38 -8.67
CA HIS A 8 6.55 13.95 -7.35
C HIS A 8 5.81 13.21 -6.23
N MET A 9 4.55 12.83 -6.46
CA MET A 9 3.78 12.01 -5.52
C MET A 9 4.37 10.61 -5.35
N ALA A 10 4.77 9.95 -6.44
CA ALA A 10 5.41 8.63 -6.39
C ALA A 10 6.74 8.65 -5.62
N ILE A 11 7.56 9.70 -5.80
CA ILE A 11 8.81 9.88 -5.04
C ILE A 11 8.52 9.98 -3.54
N GLN A 12 7.52 10.76 -3.13
CA GLN A 12 7.15 10.91 -1.72
C GLN A 12 6.74 9.58 -1.09
N ILE A 13 5.91 8.78 -1.79
CA ILE A 13 5.51 7.43 -1.35
C ILE A 13 6.75 6.54 -1.22
N ALA A 14 7.64 6.51 -2.23
CA ALA A 14 8.86 5.72 -2.18
C ALA A 14 9.80 6.13 -1.03
N CYS A 15 9.90 7.44 -0.73
CA CYS A 15 10.65 7.93 0.43
C CYS A 15 10.04 7.46 1.75
N GLY A 16 8.71 7.51 1.89
CA GLY A 16 7.99 6.99 3.05
C GLY A 16 8.21 5.49 3.24
N MET A 17 8.05 4.70 2.18
CA MET A 17 8.30 3.25 2.23
C MET A 17 9.76 2.92 2.53
N SER A 18 10.72 3.69 2.01
CA SER A 18 12.14 3.53 2.37
C SER A 18 12.38 3.78 3.86
N TYR A 19 11.69 4.77 4.45
CA TYR A 19 11.76 5.05 5.88
C TYR A 19 11.22 3.89 6.73
N LEU A 20 10.09 3.29 6.33
CA LEU A 20 9.49 2.13 7.00
C LEU A 20 10.37 0.88 6.89
N ALA A 21 10.86 0.58 5.68
CA ALA A 21 11.72 -0.57 5.43
C ALA A 21 13.01 -0.54 6.26
N ARG A 22 13.64 0.64 6.43
CA ARG A 22 14.83 0.82 7.29
C ARG A 22 14.58 0.58 8.78
N ARG A 23 13.31 0.50 9.19
CA ARG A 23 12.87 0.25 10.57
C ARG A 23 12.20 -1.12 10.72
N GLU A 24 12.34 -1.98 9.72
CA GLU A 24 11.76 -3.32 9.72
C GLU A 24 10.22 -3.29 9.85
N VAL A 25 9.59 -2.20 9.38
CA VAL A 25 8.13 -2.06 9.32
C VAL A 25 7.66 -2.45 7.93
N ILE A 26 6.80 -3.47 7.86
CA ILE A 26 6.15 -3.93 6.63
C ILE A 26 4.71 -3.42 6.62
N HIS A 27 4.32 -2.69 5.58
CA HIS A 27 3.01 -2.07 5.46
C HIS A 27 1.90 -3.09 5.13
N LYS A 28 2.18 -4.06 4.24
CA LYS A 28 1.27 -5.15 3.83
C LYS A 28 0.00 -4.74 3.07
N ASP A 29 -0.21 -3.46 2.85
CA ASP A 29 -1.41 -2.91 2.19
C ASP A 29 -1.10 -1.53 1.59
N LEU A 30 0.07 -1.38 0.97
CA LEU A 30 0.40 -0.16 0.24
C LEU A 30 -0.52 -0.08 -0.99
N ALA A 31 -1.30 0.99 -1.07
CA ALA A 31 -2.20 1.27 -2.18
C ALA A 31 -2.57 2.75 -2.16
N ALA A 32 -3.02 3.30 -3.29
CA ALA A 32 -3.42 4.71 -3.36
C ALA A 32 -4.51 5.09 -2.34
N ARG A 33 -5.41 4.15 -1.99
CA ARG A 33 -6.45 4.35 -0.96
C ARG A 33 -5.91 4.57 0.46
N ASN A 34 -4.67 4.15 0.72
CA ASN A 34 -3.98 4.26 2.00
C ASN A 34 -2.93 5.40 1.98
N CYS A 35 -3.04 6.31 1.03
CA CYS A 35 -2.28 7.54 0.97
C CYS A 35 -3.22 8.74 1.05
N VAL A 36 -2.82 9.78 1.76
CA VAL A 36 -3.54 11.07 1.81
C VAL A 36 -2.70 12.16 1.16
N ILE A 37 -3.36 13.20 0.65
CA ILE A 37 -2.73 14.32 -0.04
C ILE A 37 -3.35 15.66 0.41
N ASP A 38 -2.55 16.70 0.50
CA ASP A 38 -3.00 18.06 0.77
C ASP A 38 -3.01 18.96 -0.48
N ASP A 39 -3.36 20.24 -0.30
CA ASP A 39 -3.44 21.25 -1.37
C ASP A 39 -2.08 21.65 -1.94
N THR A 40 -0.98 21.27 -1.30
CA THR A 40 0.41 21.46 -1.77
C THR A 40 0.97 20.24 -2.49
N LEU A 41 0.15 19.21 -2.72
CA LEU A 41 0.54 17.92 -3.29
C LEU A 41 1.55 17.15 -2.43
N GLN A 42 1.49 17.35 -1.11
CA GLN A 42 2.25 16.56 -0.16
C GLN A 42 1.51 15.25 0.13
N VAL A 43 2.17 14.11 -0.11
CA VAL A 43 1.60 12.77 0.09
C VAL A 43 2.14 12.13 1.36
N GLN A 44 1.24 11.56 2.16
CA GLN A 44 1.59 10.79 3.36
C GLN A 44 0.95 9.41 3.32
N ILE A 45 1.74 8.40 3.73
CA ILE A 45 1.28 7.02 3.86
C ILE A 45 0.55 6.89 5.20
N THR A 46 -0.58 6.21 5.20
CA THR A 46 -1.45 6.01 6.38
C THR A 46 -1.59 4.53 6.70
N ASP A 47 -2.11 4.20 7.88
CA ASP A 47 -2.51 2.83 8.20
C ASP A 47 -3.74 2.39 7.39
N ASN A 48 -4.11 1.12 7.52
CA ASN A 48 -5.21 0.51 6.77
C ASN A 48 -6.43 0.13 7.63
N ALA A 49 -6.60 0.73 8.81
CA ALA A 49 -7.61 0.31 9.77
C ALA A 49 -9.04 0.38 9.22
N LEU A 50 -9.35 1.36 8.38
CA LEU A 50 -10.69 1.60 7.81
C LEU A 50 -10.80 1.21 6.33
N SER A 51 -9.72 0.75 5.71
CA SER A 51 -9.64 0.60 4.25
C SER A 51 -10.56 -0.50 3.73
N ARG A 52 -10.79 -1.55 4.52
CA ARG A 52 -11.75 -2.61 4.21
C ARG A 52 -13.20 -2.13 4.19
N ASP A 53 -13.55 -1.18 5.05
CA ASP A 53 -14.91 -0.66 5.15
C ASP A 53 -15.19 0.43 4.11
N LEU A 54 -14.18 1.28 3.82
CA LEU A 54 -14.28 2.37 2.86
C LEU A 54 -14.09 1.91 1.41
N PHE A 55 -13.26 0.89 1.17
CA PHE A 55 -12.93 0.35 -0.15
C PHE A 55 -13.18 -1.16 -0.25
N PRO A 56 -14.38 -1.67 0.08
CA PRO A 56 -14.62 -3.12 0.18
C PRO A 56 -14.40 -3.88 -1.13
N MET A 57 -14.55 -3.21 -2.28
CA MET A 57 -14.36 -3.81 -3.61
C MET A 57 -12.91 -4.15 -3.93
N ASP A 58 -11.95 -3.56 -3.20
CA ASP A 58 -10.51 -3.83 -3.36
C ASP A 58 -10.05 -5.05 -2.55
N TYR A 59 -10.90 -5.58 -1.67
CA TYR A 59 -10.60 -6.72 -0.81
C TYR A 59 -11.39 -7.95 -1.22
N HIS A 60 -10.71 -9.10 -1.26
CA HIS A 60 -11.29 -10.38 -1.67
C HIS A 60 -10.94 -11.47 -0.66
N CYS A 61 -11.90 -12.38 -0.43
CA CYS A 61 -11.71 -13.59 0.36
C CYS A 61 -11.32 -14.76 -0.56
N LEU A 62 -10.25 -15.47 -0.22
CA LEU A 62 -9.72 -16.59 -1.02
C LEU A 62 -10.18 -17.96 -0.48
N GLY A 63 -11.30 -18.00 0.25
CA GLY A 63 -11.88 -19.24 0.79
C GLY A 63 -11.47 -19.58 2.23
N ASP A 64 -10.77 -18.66 2.91
CA ASP A 64 -10.28 -18.80 4.29
C ASP A 64 -10.87 -17.76 5.26
N ASN A 65 -11.95 -17.10 4.84
CA ASN A 65 -12.63 -16.02 5.58
C ASN A 65 -11.74 -14.81 5.92
N GLU A 66 -10.61 -14.65 5.24
CA GLU A 66 -9.75 -13.48 5.38
C GLU A 66 -9.88 -12.57 4.16
N ASN A 67 -10.30 -11.32 4.38
CA ASN A 67 -10.37 -10.30 3.35
C ASN A 67 -9.00 -9.66 3.14
N ARG A 68 -8.41 -9.86 1.96
CA ARG A 68 -7.07 -9.38 1.60
C ARG A 68 -7.10 -8.47 0.37
N PRO A 69 -6.17 -7.49 0.24
CA PRO A 69 -6.09 -6.60 -0.91
C PRO A 69 -5.43 -7.30 -2.11
N VAL A 70 -6.05 -8.38 -2.61
CA VAL A 70 -5.45 -9.35 -3.55
C VAL A 70 -4.79 -8.72 -4.77
N ARG A 71 -5.33 -7.60 -5.28
CA ARG A 71 -4.79 -6.89 -6.46
C ARG A 71 -3.45 -6.18 -6.22
N TRP A 72 -3.05 -5.98 -4.96
CA TRP A 72 -1.79 -5.33 -4.54
C TRP A 72 -0.83 -6.30 -3.85
N MET A 73 -1.19 -7.58 -3.70
CA MET A 73 -0.33 -8.54 -3.01
C MET A 73 0.70 -9.14 -3.97
N ALA A 74 1.93 -9.31 -3.47
CA ALA A 74 2.96 -10.07 -4.15
C ALA A 74 2.59 -11.57 -4.21
N LEU A 75 3.20 -12.30 -5.14
CA LEU A 75 2.88 -13.71 -5.36
C LEU A 75 3.19 -14.56 -4.12
N GLU A 76 4.32 -14.32 -3.46
CA GLU A 76 4.70 -14.99 -2.20
C GLU A 76 3.71 -14.67 -1.07
N SER A 77 3.15 -13.45 -1.03
CA SER A 77 2.12 -13.08 -0.06
C SER A 77 0.80 -13.79 -0.34
N LEU A 78 0.44 -13.98 -1.61
CA LEU A 78 -0.79 -14.69 -2.01
C LEU A 78 -0.71 -16.20 -1.73
N VAL A 79 0.44 -16.82 -2.01
CA VAL A 79 0.58 -18.28 -1.95
C VAL A 79 1.02 -18.76 -0.57
N ASN A 80 1.98 -18.07 0.05
CA ASN A 80 2.63 -18.52 1.28
C ASN A 80 2.28 -17.66 2.51
N ASN A 81 1.48 -16.58 2.35
CA ASN A 81 1.23 -15.59 3.39
C ASN A 81 2.52 -14.93 3.92
N GLU A 82 3.53 -14.80 3.05
CA GLU A 82 4.84 -14.21 3.36
C GLU A 82 4.84 -12.70 3.03
N PHE A 83 5.28 -11.88 3.99
CA PHE A 83 5.37 -10.43 3.84
C PHE A 83 6.78 -9.95 4.12
N SER A 84 7.26 -9.03 3.30
CA SER A 84 8.59 -8.44 3.40
C SER A 84 8.61 -7.04 2.80
N SER A 85 9.72 -6.32 2.95
CA SER A 85 9.90 -5.03 2.26
C SER A 85 9.87 -5.19 0.74
N ALA A 86 10.17 -6.40 0.21
CA ALA A 86 10.05 -6.68 -1.22
C ALA A 86 8.59 -6.87 -1.67
N SER A 87 7.74 -7.48 -0.84
CA SER A 87 6.30 -7.55 -1.13
C SER A 87 5.64 -6.17 -1.05
N ASP A 88 6.15 -5.28 -0.19
CA ASP A 88 5.75 -3.87 -0.16
C ASP A 88 6.22 -3.06 -1.38
N VAL A 89 7.29 -3.49 -2.06
CA VAL A 89 7.76 -2.88 -3.33
C VAL A 89 6.95 -3.37 -4.53
N TRP A 90 6.38 -4.58 -4.45
CA TRP A 90 5.45 -5.07 -5.46
C TRP A 90 4.15 -4.27 -5.51
N ALA A 91 3.63 -3.91 -4.32
CA ALA A 91 2.39 -3.17 -4.14
C ALA A 91 2.47 -1.73 -4.66
#